data_AF-A0A195EII1-F1
#
_entry.id   AF-A0A195EII1-F1
#
_cell.length_a   1.000
_cell.length_b   1.000
_cell.length_c   1.000
_cell.angle_alpha   90.00
_cell.angle_beta   90.00
_cell.angle_gamma   90.00
#
_symmetry.space_group_name_H-M   'P 1'
#
loop_
_entity.id
_entity.type
_entity.pdbx_description
1 polymer ?
#
loop_
_entity_poly.entity_id
_entity_poly.type
_entity_poly.pdbx_seq_one_letter_code
_entity_poly.pdbx_strand_id
1 'polypeptide(L)'
;QVMWDDLIGEPEGIRSPECAWRLSGHCFRLSRGCCYVLLSVLIAPLLALMLGFTFACLAFQHIWCLAPCLRVWKITCAATRNFLAAVTQAIVRPIMEGLGYLCYNIRVFNQRLPDGPHQKEDLLIV
;
A
#
# COMPACT_ATOMS: atom_id res chain seq x y z
N GLN A 1 17.94 -16.21 25.75
CA GLN A 1 19.39 -16.10 26.02
C GLN A 1 20.02 -17.44 25.62
N VAL A 2 20.88 -17.47 24.61
CA VAL A 2 21.56 -18.73 24.21
C VAL A 2 22.65 -19.04 25.24
N MET A 3 22.57 -20.21 25.86
CA MET A 3 23.55 -20.66 26.84
C MET A 3 24.77 -21.25 26.11
N TRP A 4 25.96 -21.10 26.71
CA TRP A 4 27.17 -21.61 26.08
C TRP A 4 27.19 -23.16 26.05
N ASP A 5 26.59 -23.79 27.06
CA ASP A 5 26.43 -25.24 27.12
C ASP A 5 25.51 -25.76 25.99
N ASP A 6 24.51 -24.99 25.56
CA ASP A 6 23.63 -25.32 24.43
C ASP A 6 24.35 -25.23 23.06
N LEU A 7 25.45 -24.46 22.98
CA LEU A 7 26.22 -24.27 21.76
C LEU A 7 27.31 -25.33 21.57
N ILE A 8 27.93 -25.78 22.67
CA ILE A 8 29.02 -26.77 22.63
C ILE A 8 28.49 -28.19 22.82
N GLY A 9 27.50 -28.39 23.71
CA GLY A 9 26.74 -29.64 23.82
C GLY A 9 27.55 -30.89 24.21
N GLU A 10 28.74 -30.76 24.80
CA GLU A 10 29.52 -31.93 25.24
C GLU A 10 28.82 -32.68 26.40
N PRO A 11 28.61 -34.01 26.29
CA PRO A 11 28.00 -34.80 27.37
C PRO A 11 28.96 -34.95 28.56
N GLU A 12 28.42 -34.89 29.79
CA GLU A 12 29.21 -34.80 31.03
C GLU A 12 30.19 -35.97 31.28
N GLY A 13 30.01 -37.11 30.60
CA GLY A 13 30.86 -38.30 30.76
C GLY A 13 32.18 -38.31 29.97
N ILE A 14 32.36 -37.43 28.96
CA ILE A 14 33.56 -37.37 28.09
C ILE A 14 34.06 -35.93 27.90
N ARG A 15 33.75 -35.06 28.85
CA ARG A 15 34.00 -33.62 28.73
C ARG A 15 35.50 -33.32 28.61
N SER A 16 35.82 -32.33 27.78
CA SER A 16 37.15 -31.73 27.73
C SER A 16 37.65 -31.31 29.13
N PRO A 17 38.97 -31.33 29.38
CA PRO A 17 39.51 -31.07 30.72
C PRO A 17 38.96 -29.78 31.32
N GLU A 18 38.58 -29.82 32.60
CA GLU A 18 37.87 -28.75 33.33
C GLU A 18 38.43 -27.34 33.10
N CYS A 19 39.74 -27.23 32.93
CA CYS A 19 40.41 -25.96 32.64
C CYS A 19 40.07 -25.42 31.24
N ALA A 20 40.13 -26.27 30.20
CA ALA A 20 39.82 -25.89 28.82
C ALA A 20 38.33 -25.52 28.67
N TRP A 21 37.44 -26.27 29.32
CA TRP A 21 36.00 -26.01 29.34
C TRP A 21 35.65 -24.66 29.98
N ARG A 22 36.25 -24.34 31.13
CA ARG A 22 36.01 -23.06 31.81
C ARG A 22 36.58 -21.87 31.04
N LEU A 23 37.76 -22.02 30.45
CA LEU A 23 38.43 -20.97 29.68
C LEU A 23 37.64 -20.60 28.42
N SER A 24 37.19 -21.60 27.65
CA SER A 24 36.39 -21.39 26.44
C SER A 24 35.04 -20.73 26.75
N GLY A 25 34.37 -21.14 27.83
CA GLY A 25 33.14 -20.50 28.30
C GLY A 25 33.35 -19.05 28.73
N HIS A 26 34.48 -18.72 29.38
CA HIS A 26 34.80 -17.35 29.77
C HIS A 26 35.13 -16.47 28.55
N CYS A 27 35.94 -16.96 27.62
CA CYS A 27 36.24 -16.28 26.35
C CYS A 27 34.98 -16.03 25.53
N PHE A 28 34.05 -16.99 25.46
CA PHE A 28 32.79 -16.81 24.74
C PHE A 28 31.92 -15.70 25.34
N ARG A 29 31.79 -15.66 26.67
CA ARG A 29 31.02 -14.61 27.36
C ARG A 29 31.65 -13.23 27.14
N LEU A 30 32.98 -13.13 27.27
CA LEU A 30 33.70 -11.88 27.05
C LEU A 30 33.59 -11.41 25.60
N SER A 31 33.83 -12.30 24.63
CA SER A 31 33.73 -11.98 23.20
C SER A 31 32.32 -11.50 22.83
N ARG A 32 31.27 -12.19 23.31
CA ARG A 32 29.88 -11.79 23.08
C ARG A 32 29.57 -10.42 23.68
N GLY A 33 30.01 -10.16 24.91
CA GLY A 33 29.82 -8.87 25.57
C GLY A 33 30.54 -7.74 24.85
N CYS A 34 31.83 -7.92 24.56
CA CYS A 34 32.63 -6.94 23.81
C CYS A 34 32.05 -6.67 22.43
N CYS A 35 31.70 -7.71 21.66
CA CYS A 35 31.10 -7.57 20.34
C CYS A 35 29.76 -6.82 20.41
N TYR A 36 28.86 -7.23 21.32
CA TYR A 36 27.57 -6.55 21.49
C TYR A 36 27.73 -5.07 21.86
N VAL A 37 28.63 -4.76 22.80
CA VAL A 37 28.89 -3.38 23.23
C VAL A 37 29.52 -2.57 22.10
N LEU A 38 30.51 -3.11 21.38
CA LEU A 38 31.13 -2.41 20.26
C LEU A 38 30.13 -2.13 19.13
N LEU A 39 29.33 -3.13 18.72
CA LEU A 39 28.30 -2.93 17.71
C LEU A 39 27.26 -1.91 18.18
N SER A 40 26.77 -2.02 19.42
CA SER A 40 25.70 -1.15 19.90
C SER A 40 26.18 0.28 20.16
N VAL A 41 27.37 0.46 20.72
CA VAL A 41 27.86 1.78 21.14
C VAL A 41 28.56 2.52 20.02
N LEU A 42 29.17 1.82 19.05
CA LEU A 42 29.85 2.48 17.93
C LEU A 42 28.99 2.48 16.68
N ILE A 43 28.48 1.32 16.25
CA ILE A 43 27.77 1.22 14.97
C ILE A 43 26.38 1.85 15.05
N ALA A 44 25.65 1.67 16.16
CA ALA A 44 24.32 2.24 16.28
C ALA A 44 24.29 3.79 16.18
N PRO A 45 25.12 4.56 16.90
CA PRO A 45 25.12 6.01 16.73
C PRO A 45 25.63 6.47 15.37
N LEU A 46 26.60 5.78 14.76
CA LEU A 46 27.04 6.09 13.39
C LEU A 46 25.90 5.89 12.38
N LEU A 47 25.17 4.78 12.48
CA LEU A 47 23.99 4.54 11.64
C LEU A 47 22.89 5.56 11.92
N ALA A 48 22.65 5.92 13.19
CA ALA A 48 21.67 6.93 13.55
C ALA A 48 22.02 8.30 12.95
N LEU A 49 23.30 8.69 12.94
CA LEU A 49 23.77 9.93 12.30
C LEU A 49 23.57 9.89 10.79
N MET A 50 23.94 8.79 10.13
CA MET A 50 23.75 8.63 8.69
C MET A 50 22.27 8.70 8.31
N LEU A 51 21.41 7.98 9.05
CA LEU A 51 19.97 8.02 8.84
C LEU A 51 19.40 9.42 9.09
N GLY A 52 19.76 10.06 10.20
CA GLY A 52 19.35 11.43 10.50
C GLY A 52 19.72 12.42 9.39
N PHE A 53 20.94 12.31 8.84
CA PHE A 53 21.37 13.11 7.71
C PHE A 53 20.51 12.85 6.45
N THR A 54 20.25 11.58 6.12
CA THR A 54 19.39 11.25 4.98
C THR A 54 17.97 11.80 5.14
N PHE A 55 17.39 11.72 6.34
CA PHE A 55 16.06 12.30 6.61
C PHE A 55 16.06 13.82 6.48
N ALA A 56 17.13 14.50 6.89
CA ALA A 56 17.27 15.94 6.69
C ALA A 56 17.31 16.31 5.20
N CYS A 57 18.10 15.60 4.39
CA CYS A 57 18.14 15.80 2.94
C CYS A 57 16.79 15.52 2.27
N LEU A 58 16.10 14.43 2.65
CA LEU A 58 14.77 14.10 2.15
C LEU A 58 13.73 15.17 2.51
N ALA A 59 13.77 15.69 3.75
CA ALA A 59 12.88 16.76 4.18
C ALA A 59 13.10 18.04 3.37
N PHE A 60 14.36 18.41 3.13
CA PHE A 60 14.69 19.54 2.26
C PHE A 60 14.14 19.32 0.85
N GLN A 61 14.42 18.18 0.23
CA GLN A 61 13.90 17.88 -1.11
C GLN A 61 12.36 17.86 -1.17
N HIS A 62 11.68 17.40 -0.12
CA HIS A 62 10.23 17.42 -0.07
C HIS A 62 9.66 18.84 -0.06
N ILE A 63 10.23 19.72 0.78
CA ILE A 63 9.76 21.11 0.88
C ILE A 63 10.06 21.88 -0.41
N TRP A 64 11.28 21.73 -0.95
CA TRP A 64 11.75 22.56 -2.05
C TRP A 64 11.43 22.01 -3.44
N CYS A 65 11.34 20.69 -3.60
CA CYS A 65 11.07 20.07 -4.90
C CYS A 65 9.67 19.45 -4.97
N LEU A 66 9.25 18.65 -3.98
CA LEU A 66 7.94 17.99 -4.06
C LEU A 66 6.79 18.99 -3.96
N ALA A 67 6.88 20.01 -3.10
CA ALA A 67 5.82 21.02 -3.01
C ALA A 67 5.57 21.79 -4.33
N PRO A 68 6.58 22.35 -5.05
CA PRO A 68 6.34 22.96 -6.35
C PRO A 68 5.96 21.94 -7.42
N CYS A 69 6.54 20.73 -7.43
CA CYS A 69 6.13 19.68 -8.36
C CYS A 69 4.64 19.33 -8.22
N LEU A 70 4.14 19.18 -6.99
CA LEU A 70 2.72 18.93 -6.71
C LEU A 70 1.85 20.11 -7.15
N ARG A 71 2.31 21.36 -6.98
CA ARG A 71 1.58 22.54 -7.48
C ARG A 71 1.47 22.51 -9.01
N VAL A 72 2.57 22.25 -9.72
CA VAL A 72 2.58 22.13 -11.19
C VAL A 72 1.68 21.00 -11.64
N TRP A 73 1.82 19.82 -11.01
CA TRP A 73 0.97 18.66 -11.30
C TRP A 73 -0.51 18.99 -11.15
N LYS A 74 -0.89 19.69 -10.07
CA LYS A 74 -2.27 20.10 -9.83
C LYS A 74 -2.79 21.03 -10.93
N ILE A 75 -1.96 21.95 -11.43
CA ILE A 75 -2.29 22.82 -12.56
C ILE A 75 -2.47 21.99 -13.84
N THR A 76 -1.54 21.08 -14.14
CA THR A 76 -1.63 20.21 -15.31
C THR A 76 -2.88 19.34 -15.27
N CYS A 77 -3.17 18.67 -14.14
CA CYS A 77 -4.39 17.88 -13.98
C CYS A 77 -5.66 18.73 -14.13
N ALA A 78 -5.68 19.96 -13.63
CA ALA A 78 -6.81 20.86 -13.83
C ALA A 78 -7.02 21.20 -15.31
N ALA A 79 -5.94 21.47 -16.05
CA ALA A 79 -5.99 21.69 -17.49
C ALA A 79 -6.48 20.44 -18.24
N THR A 80 -5.94 19.26 -17.92
CA THR A 80 -6.36 17.97 -18.48
C THR A 80 -7.83 17.70 -18.19
N ARG A 81 -8.30 17.94 -16.96
CA ARG A 81 -9.72 17.78 -16.61
C ARG A 81 -10.61 18.69 -17.45
N ASN A 82 -10.24 19.95 -17.63
CA ASN A 82 -11.01 20.88 -18.45
C ASN A 82 -11.04 20.43 -19.92
N PHE A 83 -9.93 19.92 -20.43
CA PHE A 83 -9.87 19.36 -21.78
C PHE A 83 -10.77 18.13 -21.94
N LEU A 84 -10.68 17.15 -21.02
CA LEU A 84 -11.58 15.99 -21.04
C LEU A 84 -13.04 16.39 -20.87
N ALA A 85 -13.34 17.37 -20.02
CA ALA A 85 -14.69 17.90 -19.87
C ALA A 85 -15.18 18.50 -21.19
N ALA A 86 -14.37 19.31 -21.89
CA ALA A 86 -14.74 19.86 -23.19
C ALA A 86 -15.00 18.76 -24.24
N VAL A 87 -14.12 17.76 -24.31
CA VAL A 87 -14.25 16.63 -25.24
C VAL A 87 -15.51 15.80 -24.93
N THR A 88 -15.75 15.48 -23.66
CA THR A 88 -16.93 14.74 -23.25
C THR A 88 -18.21 15.54 -23.50
N GLN A 89 -18.24 16.85 -23.26
CA GLN A 89 -19.39 17.67 -23.63
C GLN A 89 -19.59 17.73 -25.15
N ALA A 90 -18.53 17.78 -25.95
CA ALA A 90 -18.62 17.82 -27.40
C ALA A 90 -19.09 16.49 -28.02
N ILE A 91 -18.76 15.35 -27.42
CA ILE A 91 -19.08 14.02 -27.96
C ILE A 91 -20.33 13.42 -27.30
N VAL A 92 -20.38 13.43 -25.97
CA VAL A 92 -21.44 12.74 -25.23
C VAL A 92 -22.78 13.47 -25.36
N ARG A 93 -22.79 14.81 -25.37
CA ARG A 93 -24.05 15.57 -25.56
C ARG A 93 -24.77 15.24 -26.87
N PRO A 94 -24.15 15.35 -28.07
CA PRO A 94 -24.86 15.07 -29.31
C PRO A 94 -25.28 13.60 -29.42
N ILE A 95 -24.51 12.66 -28.84
CA ILE A 95 -24.89 11.24 -28.80
C ILE A 95 -26.14 11.05 -27.93
N MET A 96 -26.17 11.63 -26.73
CA MET A 96 -27.33 11.52 -25.83
C MET A 96 -28.56 12.21 -26.40
N GLU A 97 -28.39 13.39 -27.02
CA GLU A 97 -29.47 14.08 -27.72
C GLU A 97 -29.99 13.23 -28.90
N GLY A 98 -29.10 12.67 -29.72
CA GLY A 98 -29.46 11.78 -30.83
C GLY A 98 -30.21 10.52 -30.37
N LEU A 99 -29.76 9.87 -29.29
CA LEU A 99 -30.45 8.74 -28.69
C LEU A 99 -31.82 9.14 -28.13
N GLY A 100 -31.91 10.30 -27.47
CA GLY A 100 -33.18 10.86 -27.01
C GLY A 100 -34.16 11.09 -28.16
N TYR A 101 -33.71 11.68 -29.27
CA TYR A 101 -34.51 11.87 -30.48
C TYR A 101 -34.94 10.55 -31.13
N LEU A 102 -34.07 9.53 -31.13
CA LEU A 102 -34.39 8.20 -31.66
C LEU A 102 -35.50 7.56 -30.82
N CYS A 103 -35.34 7.54 -29.49
CA CYS A 103 -36.32 7.00 -28.56
C CYS A 103 -37.66 7.75 -28.61
N TYR A 104 -37.64 9.07 -28.81
CA TYR A 104 -38.86 9.87 -28.96
C TYR A 104 -39.61 9.57 -30.27
N ASN A 105 -38.89 9.35 -31.37
CA ASN A 105 -39.51 9.03 -32.67
C ASN A 105 -40.13 7.63 -32.71
N ILE A 106 -39.72 6.71 -31.82
CA ILE A 106 -40.35 5.40 -31.67
C ILE A 106 -41.69 5.59 -30.95
N ARG A 107 -42.75 5.89 -31.72
CA ARG A 107 -44.13 5.78 -31.21
C ARG A 107 -44.44 4.31 -31.01
N VAL A 108 -44.45 3.85 -29.76
CA VAL A 108 -44.96 2.53 -29.41
C VAL A 108 -46.46 2.54 -29.69
N PHE A 109 -46.86 1.86 -30.76
CA PHE A 109 -48.26 1.64 -31.07
C PHE A 109 -48.73 0.53 -30.12
N ASN A 110 -49.27 0.92 -28.97
CA ASN A 110 -49.86 0.00 -28.02
C ASN A 110 -51.15 -0.52 -28.64
N GLN A 111 -51.03 -1.50 -29.54
CA GLN A 111 -52.18 -2.24 -30.03
C GLN A 111 -52.70 -3.04 -28.84
N ARG A 112 -53.65 -2.44 -28.12
CA ARG A 112 -54.50 -3.16 -27.16
C ARG A 112 -55.11 -4.29 -27.97
N LEU A 113 -54.71 -5.53 -27.69
CA LEU A 113 -55.44 -6.69 -28.21
C LEU A 113 -56.92 -6.49 -27.81
N PRO A 114 -57.87 -6.80 -28.71
CA PRO A 114 -59.28 -6.68 -28.38
C PRO A 114 -59.55 -7.49 -27.13
N ASP A 115 -60.04 -6.82 -26.09
CA ASP A 115 -60.47 -7.46 -24.85
C ASP A 115 -61.51 -8.52 -25.21
N GLY A 116 -61.08 -9.78 -25.20
CA GLY A 116 -62.02 -10.89 -25.20
C GLY A 116 -62.92 -10.73 -23.98
N PRO A 117 -64.23 -10.97 -24.09
CA PRO A 117 -65.11 -10.89 -22.94
C PRO A 117 -64.71 -12.02 -22.00
N HIS A 118 -64.06 -11.68 -20.88
CA HIS A 118 -64.22 -12.26 -19.53
C HIS A 118 -63.10 -11.71 -18.62
N GLN A 119 -63.48 -10.77 -17.74
CA GLN A 119 -63.47 -10.95 -16.28
C GLN A 119 -62.10 -10.54 -15.69
N LYS A 120 -61.88 -9.26 -15.37
CA LYS A 120 -62.13 -8.65 -14.04
C LYS A 120 -62.08 -9.68 -12.93
N GLU A 121 -61.09 -9.56 -12.05
CA GLU A 121 -60.80 -10.37 -10.85
C GLU A 121 -59.64 -11.35 -11.09
N ASP A 122 -58.72 -11.41 -10.13
CA ASP A 122 -57.45 -12.16 -10.11
C ASP A 122 -56.36 -11.59 -11.04
N LEU A 123 -55.42 -10.78 -10.58
CA LEU A 123 -54.38 -11.24 -9.66
C LEU A 123 -53.75 -10.06 -8.91
N LEU A 124 -54.41 -9.72 -7.82
CA LEU A 124 -53.85 -9.01 -6.69
C LEU A 124 -53.09 -10.08 -5.89
N ILE A 125 -51.79 -10.28 -6.13
CA ILE A 125 -50.93 -11.08 -5.26
C ILE A 125 -49.63 -10.32 -4.98
N VAL A 126 -49.67 -9.71 -3.78
CA VAL A 126 -48.60 -9.42 -2.79
C VAL A 126 -47.24 -9.00 -3.31
#